data_AF-A0AAN9R1I8-F1
#
_entry.id   AF-A0AAN9R1I8-F1
#
_cell.length_a   1.000
_cell.length_b   1.000
_cell.length_c   1.000
_cell.angle_alpha   90.00
_cell.angle_beta   90.00
_cell.angle_gamma   90.00
#
_symmetry.space_group_name_H-M   'P 1'
#
loop_
_entity.id
_entity.type
_entity.pdbx_description
1 polymer ?
#
loop_
_entity_poly.entity_id
_entity_poly.type
_entity_poly.pdbx_seq_one_letter_code
_entity_poly.pdbx_strand_id
1 'polypeptide(L)'
;MVLITIHTAHWKLIKMEEIIVGKWLKLKMILLIFCFTNFSIAFAQNHMKGFGEQPLAKIAIHKTVLALHSSASITASPFLMANKNSYSATCPSNGGIGRVEEPYICQAPIKYKYANHSNQNYIKTKKVILEFQLINQRADFAFGLFSGGLSNPKLVAISGPIAFENPKAPLYPRLALGKSWDEMTVTWTSGYDISEAVPFVERGPQGEMQTRSPAGTLTFSRNSMCGEPARTVGWRDPGFIHTSFLKELWPNMRYTYRLGHMLLSDGSYVWSKTYSFKASPYPGQNSLQRVIIFGDMGKAERDGSNEYANYQPGSLNTTDQLIKDLDKIDIVFHIGDLPYANGYISQWDQFTAQVQNISSTVAYMIASGNHERVWPNTGSFYNTPDSGGECGVPAETMYYVPAENRAKFWYKADYGMFRFCIADSEHDWREGSEQYKFIEHCLATVDRKQQPWLIFSAHRPLGYSSNAWYGREGSFEEPMGRESLQNLWQKYKVDIAFYGHVHNYERICPIYQNQCVNSEKHHYSGTVNGTIHIVVGGGGSHLSDFSAVPPVWSLYRDRDYGFGKLTAFNHSYLLFEYKKSSDGKVYDSFTISRDYRDVLACVHDGCEKTTLAS
;
A
#
# COMPACT_ATOMS: atom_id res chain seq x y z
N MET A 1 2.23 5.50 28.18
CA MET A 1 2.64 5.26 26.78
C MET A 1 3.59 6.37 26.39
N VAL A 2 4.60 6.09 25.57
CA VAL A 2 5.44 7.11 24.94
C VAL A 2 5.07 7.18 23.47
N LEU A 3 4.68 8.38 23.02
CA LEU A 3 4.39 8.74 21.63
C LEU A 3 5.59 9.46 21.02
N ILE A 4 5.84 9.28 19.72
CA ILE A 4 6.73 10.12 18.93
C ILE A 4 5.90 11.16 18.16
N THR A 5 6.14 12.45 18.42
CA THR A 5 5.54 13.60 17.71
C THR A 5 6.65 14.42 17.02
N ILE A 6 6.29 15.53 16.36
CA ILE A 6 7.22 16.40 15.61
C ILE A 6 7.16 17.82 16.17
N HIS A 7 8.26 18.60 16.11
CA HIS A 7 8.34 19.97 16.60
C HIS A 7 8.38 21.02 15.48
N THR A 8 7.23 21.25 14.84
CA THR A 8 7.07 22.32 13.86
C THR A 8 7.08 23.71 14.53
N ALA A 9 8.26 24.28 14.73
CA ALA A 9 8.45 25.68 15.10
C ALA A 9 8.26 26.60 13.88
N HIS A 10 7.00 26.86 13.48
CA HIS A 10 6.71 27.82 12.41
C HIS A 10 6.83 29.28 12.90
N TRP A 11 7.74 30.04 12.28
CA TRP A 11 7.86 31.49 12.43
C TRP A 11 7.98 32.19 11.07
N LYS A 12 6.89 32.84 10.64
CA LYS A 12 6.79 34.17 9.95
C LYS A 12 5.38 34.31 9.39
N LEU A 13 4.53 35.15 10.00
CA LEU A 13 4.38 36.59 9.72
C LEU A 13 3.63 36.87 8.41
N ILE A 14 2.30 36.99 8.52
CA ILE A 14 1.51 37.95 7.75
C ILE A 14 0.78 38.84 8.77
N LYS A 15 1.09 40.13 8.76
CA LYS A 15 0.32 41.15 9.49
C LYS A 15 -0.96 41.44 8.69
N MET A 16 -2.11 41.43 9.36
CA MET A 16 -3.21 42.33 9.03
C MET A 16 -3.68 42.98 10.34
N GLU A 17 -3.30 44.25 10.51
CA GLU A 17 -3.96 45.16 11.43
C GLU A 17 -5.14 45.78 10.68
N GLU A 18 -6.35 45.72 11.23
CA GLU A 18 -7.22 46.90 11.22
C GLU A 18 -8.26 46.83 12.34
N ILE A 19 -8.58 48.01 12.87
CA ILE A 19 -9.43 48.26 14.04
C ILE A 19 -10.64 49.04 13.56
N ILE A 20 -11.84 48.76 14.08
CA ILE A 20 -12.83 49.79 14.43
C ILE A 20 -13.88 49.23 15.42
N VAL A 21 -14.31 50.10 16.34
CA VAL A 21 -15.22 49.81 17.47
C VAL A 21 -16.54 50.56 17.24
N GLY A 22 -17.71 49.98 17.55
CA GLY A 22 -18.91 50.82 17.71
C GLY A 22 -20.31 50.22 17.82
N LYS A 23 -20.75 49.98 19.06
CA LYS A 23 -22.06 50.41 19.63
C LYS A 23 -23.44 49.84 19.16
N TRP A 24 -24.14 49.26 20.15
CA TRP A 24 -25.44 49.71 20.77
C TRP A 24 -26.77 48.90 20.63
N LEU A 25 -27.46 48.78 21.80
CA LEU A 25 -28.91 48.56 22.07
C LEU A 25 -29.57 47.19 21.70
N LYS A 26 -30.70 46.73 22.30
CA LYS A 26 -31.25 46.68 23.71
C LYS A 26 -32.65 45.97 23.70
N LEU A 27 -33.12 45.43 24.84
CA LEU A 27 -34.52 44.93 25.14
C LEU A 27 -34.98 43.65 24.39
N LYS A 28 -35.92 42.78 24.83
CA LYS A 28 -36.79 42.53 26.04
C LYS A 28 -37.17 41.01 26.00
N MET A 29 -37.15 40.18 27.06
CA MET A 29 -37.96 40.09 28.31
C MET A 29 -39.22 39.17 28.21
N ILE A 30 -39.59 38.53 29.34
CA ILE A 30 -40.76 37.63 29.63
C ILE A 30 -40.45 36.13 29.39
N LEU A 31 -40.35 35.19 30.33
CA LEU A 31 -40.83 34.95 31.72
C LEU A 31 -42.16 34.17 31.82
N LEU A 32 -42.11 32.88 32.19
CA LEU A 32 -43.03 32.21 33.14
C LEU A 32 -42.60 30.76 33.47
N ILE A 33 -42.88 30.36 34.72
CA ILE A 33 -42.65 29.03 35.32
C ILE A 33 -44.03 28.47 35.70
N PHE A 34 -44.29 27.17 35.54
CA PHE A 34 -45.16 26.41 36.45
C PHE A 34 -44.95 24.88 36.33
N CYS A 35 -45.04 24.18 37.47
CA CYS A 35 -44.94 22.72 37.60
C CYS A 35 -46.32 22.02 37.51
N PHE A 36 -46.34 20.68 37.41
CA PHE A 36 -47.25 19.67 38.02
C PHE A 36 -47.28 18.39 37.13
N THR A 37 -46.54 17.31 37.44
CA THR A 37 -46.85 16.11 38.30
C THR A 37 -47.59 14.94 37.63
N ASN A 38 -47.18 13.72 38.03
CA ASN A 38 -47.94 12.43 38.06
C ASN A 38 -48.19 11.66 36.75
N PHE A 39 -48.45 10.34 36.75
CA PHE A 39 -47.90 9.18 37.51
C PHE A 39 -48.45 7.87 36.88
N SER A 40 -47.69 6.76 36.93
CA SER A 40 -48.15 5.34 36.84
C SER A 40 -48.64 4.66 35.53
N ILE A 41 -48.48 3.31 35.59
CA ILE A 41 -48.94 2.17 34.75
C ILE A 41 -47.91 1.72 33.67
N ALA A 42 -47.12 0.64 33.77
CA ALA A 42 -47.10 -0.66 34.49
C ALA A 42 -47.61 -1.90 33.70
N PHE A 43 -46.95 -3.05 33.92
CA PHE A 43 -47.20 -4.43 33.42
C PHE A 43 -46.76 -4.76 31.96
N ALA A 44 -46.16 -5.94 31.64
CA ALA A 44 -45.64 -7.05 32.48
C ALA A 44 -44.61 -7.95 31.73
N GLN A 45 -43.76 -8.65 32.50
CA GLN A 45 -43.32 -10.09 32.45
C GLN A 45 -43.28 -10.84 31.09
N ASN A 46 -42.37 -11.78 30.79
CA ASN A 46 -41.44 -12.63 31.59
C ASN A 46 -40.29 -13.13 30.64
N HIS A 47 -39.34 -14.05 30.92
CA HIS A 47 -39.06 -15.00 32.03
C HIS A 47 -37.53 -15.25 32.18
N MET A 48 -37.07 -16.48 32.51
CA MET A 48 -35.63 -16.87 32.63
C MET A 48 -35.36 -18.36 32.30
N LYS A 49 -34.05 -18.70 32.15
CA LYS A 49 -33.36 -20.03 32.15
C LYS A 49 -33.23 -20.73 30.78
N GLY A 50 -32.10 -21.37 30.44
CA GLY A 50 -30.78 -21.39 31.12
C GLY A 50 -29.79 -22.43 30.54
N PHE A 51 -28.49 -22.20 30.82
CA PHE A 51 -27.33 -23.11 30.79
C PHE A 51 -26.95 -23.97 29.55
N GLY A 52 -25.70 -23.77 29.12
CA GLY A 52 -24.83 -24.74 28.42
C GLY A 52 -23.39 -24.25 28.51
N GLU A 53 -22.51 -24.97 29.23
CA GLU A 53 -21.12 -24.53 29.51
C GLU A 53 -20.06 -25.19 28.59
N GLN A 54 -18.87 -24.57 28.59
CA GLN A 54 -17.52 -25.10 28.25
C GLN A 54 -16.95 -24.85 26.83
N PRO A 55 -15.60 -24.78 26.66
CA PRO A 55 -14.70 -23.95 27.46
C PRO A 55 -13.57 -23.24 26.64
N LEU A 56 -12.84 -22.32 27.29
CA LEU A 56 -11.48 -21.83 26.93
C LEU A 56 -11.28 -21.02 25.62
N ALA A 57 -11.62 -19.72 25.67
CA ALA A 57 -10.93 -18.70 24.88
C ALA A 57 -10.57 -17.45 25.73
N LYS A 58 -9.40 -17.55 26.36
CA LYS A 58 -8.33 -16.53 26.46
C LYS A 58 -8.66 -15.05 26.75
N ILE A 59 -8.14 -14.65 27.93
CA ILE A 59 -7.48 -13.37 28.27
C ILE A 59 -8.39 -12.20 28.71
N ALA A 60 -8.17 -11.78 29.96
CA ALA A 60 -8.91 -10.74 30.64
C ALA A 60 -8.56 -9.33 30.12
N ILE A 61 -9.59 -8.51 29.88
CA ILE A 61 -9.47 -7.08 29.64
C ILE A 61 -9.19 -6.37 30.98
N HIS A 62 -7.93 -6.36 31.41
CA HIS A 62 -7.52 -5.49 32.52
C HIS A 62 -7.33 -4.04 32.04
N LYS A 63 -8.39 -3.25 32.20
CA LYS A 63 -8.36 -1.78 32.11
C LYS A 63 -7.55 -1.19 33.29
N THR A 64 -6.22 -1.33 33.27
CA THR A 64 -5.34 -0.71 34.28
C THR A 64 -5.11 0.77 33.93
N VAL A 65 -5.95 1.64 34.47
CA VAL A 65 -5.76 3.10 34.40
C VAL A 65 -4.57 3.49 35.29
N LEU A 66 -3.37 3.52 34.72
CA LEU A 66 -2.17 3.94 35.44
C LEU A 66 -2.05 5.48 35.44
N ALA A 67 -2.27 6.09 36.60
CA ALA A 67 -1.90 7.48 36.83
C ALA A 67 -0.37 7.60 36.91
N LEU A 68 0.21 8.53 36.16
CA LEU A 68 1.62 8.91 36.25
C LEU A 68 1.75 10.16 37.12
N HIS A 69 2.83 10.26 37.89
CA HIS A 69 3.04 11.37 38.81
C HIS A 69 3.38 12.67 38.05
N SER A 70 3.00 13.82 38.62
CA SER A 70 3.22 15.16 38.02
C SER A 70 4.69 15.55 37.87
N SER A 71 5.60 14.80 38.51
CA SER A 71 7.05 14.96 38.43
C SER A 71 7.74 14.01 37.44
N ALA A 72 6.99 13.35 36.55
CA ALA A 72 7.59 12.48 35.55
C ALA A 72 8.39 13.30 34.52
N SER A 73 9.54 12.79 34.11
CA SER A 73 10.37 13.34 33.04
C SER A 73 10.53 12.33 31.91
N ILE A 74 10.84 12.83 30.72
CA ILE A 74 11.25 12.02 29.57
C ILE A 74 12.41 12.74 28.88
N THR A 75 13.44 11.99 28.52
CA THR A 75 14.67 12.48 27.91
C THR A 75 14.96 11.65 26.67
N ALA A 76 15.09 12.30 25.52
CA ALA A 76 15.65 11.71 24.31
C ALA A 76 17.15 12.02 24.25
N SER A 77 17.91 11.13 23.64
CA SER A 77 19.35 11.30 23.38
C SER A 77 19.64 10.81 21.95
N PRO A 78 20.47 11.50 21.14
CA PRO A 78 21.19 12.75 21.43
C PRO A 78 20.27 13.96 21.65
N PHE A 79 20.80 15.07 22.18
CA PHE A 79 20.00 16.11 22.85
C PHE A 79 20.00 17.47 22.14
N LEU A 80 18.82 18.03 21.86
CA LEU A 80 18.56 19.46 21.64
C LEU A 80 17.41 19.89 22.56
N MET A 81 17.33 21.16 22.98
CA MET A 81 16.26 21.65 23.88
C MET A 81 15.10 22.30 23.12
N ALA A 82 13.87 22.12 23.59
CA ALA A 82 12.71 22.93 23.17
C ALA A 82 11.66 23.13 24.28
N ASN A 83 10.66 23.96 23.94
CA ASN A 83 9.73 24.60 24.87
C ASN A 83 8.34 23.92 24.89
N LYS A 84 7.59 24.08 25.99
CA LYS A 84 6.47 23.18 26.38
C LYS A 84 5.12 23.29 25.63
N ASN A 85 4.93 24.23 24.69
CA ASN A 85 3.56 24.64 24.29
C ASN A 85 3.14 24.20 22.88
N SER A 86 2.47 23.03 22.77
CA SER A 86 1.53 22.68 21.68
C SER A 86 0.84 21.30 21.82
N TYR A 87 1.43 20.36 22.57
CA TYR A 87 1.17 18.91 22.41
C TYR A 87 -0.01 18.28 23.17
N SER A 88 -0.85 19.04 23.88
CA SER A 88 -1.82 18.49 24.84
C SER A 88 -3.27 18.39 24.36
N ALA A 89 -3.56 18.75 23.11
CA ALA A 89 -4.92 18.78 22.60
C ALA A 89 -5.39 17.39 22.13
N THR A 90 -6.35 16.81 22.85
CA THR A 90 -7.22 15.75 22.33
C THR A 90 -8.18 16.38 21.31
N CYS A 91 -8.19 15.87 20.08
CA CYS A 91 -9.19 16.23 19.07
C CYS A 91 -10.19 15.08 18.98
N PRO A 92 -11.42 15.22 19.50
CA PRO A 92 -12.49 14.28 19.21
C PRO A 92 -12.73 14.22 17.70
N SER A 93 -13.06 13.04 17.16
CA SER A 93 -13.65 12.98 15.81
C SER A 93 -14.96 13.76 15.82
N ASN A 94 -15.22 14.50 14.75
CA ASN A 94 -16.48 15.23 14.55
C ASN A 94 -17.63 14.30 14.11
N GLY A 95 -17.45 12.98 14.14
CA GLY A 95 -18.44 12.01 13.66
C GLY A 95 -18.56 11.99 12.14
N GLY A 96 -17.48 12.31 11.42
CA GLY A 96 -17.42 12.19 9.97
C GLY A 96 -17.37 10.73 9.51
N ILE A 97 -17.38 10.53 8.19
CA ILE A 97 -17.45 9.21 7.57
C ILE A 97 -16.11 8.44 7.71
N GLY A 98 -15.02 9.14 8.03
CA GLY A 98 -13.69 8.57 8.21
C GLY A 98 -13.51 7.88 9.56
N ARG A 99 -12.93 6.67 9.55
CA ARG A 99 -12.56 5.96 10.78
C ARG A 99 -11.27 6.56 11.36
N VAL A 100 -11.42 7.57 12.22
CA VAL A 100 -10.31 8.04 13.06
C VAL A 100 -10.05 6.97 14.14
N GLU A 101 -8.81 6.50 14.23
CA GLU A 101 -8.37 5.48 15.18
C GLU A 101 -7.84 6.08 16.49
N GLU A 102 -7.79 5.27 17.55
CA GLU A 102 -7.11 5.65 18.80
C GLU A 102 -5.57 5.61 18.64
N PRO A 103 -4.81 6.56 19.22
CA PRO A 103 -5.25 7.61 20.15
C PRO A 103 -5.80 8.87 19.46
N TYR A 104 -6.89 9.42 20.01
CA TYR A 104 -7.54 10.65 19.52
C TYR A 104 -6.79 11.93 19.94
N ILE A 105 -5.69 12.25 19.25
CA ILE A 105 -4.93 13.48 19.46
C ILE A 105 -4.80 14.31 18.18
N CYS A 106 -4.75 15.64 18.30
CA CYS A 106 -4.80 16.55 17.16
C CYS A 106 -3.60 16.45 16.19
N GLN A 107 -2.48 15.90 16.67
CA GLN A 107 -1.29 15.62 15.88
C GLN A 107 -1.00 14.13 16.03
N ALA A 108 -1.37 13.34 15.01
CA ALA A 108 -1.08 11.91 14.96
C ALA A 108 0.41 11.63 15.30
N PRO A 109 0.71 10.75 16.27
CA PRO A 109 2.08 10.31 16.49
C PRO A 109 2.57 9.50 15.29
N ILE A 110 3.88 9.54 15.03
CA ILE A 110 4.50 8.69 14.01
C ILE A 110 4.36 7.22 14.41
N LYS A 111 4.66 6.92 15.67
CA LYS A 111 4.52 5.61 16.32
C LYS A 111 4.63 5.74 17.84
N TYR A 112 4.41 4.64 18.56
CA TYR A 112 4.35 4.63 20.01
C TYR A 112 4.66 3.29 20.68
N LYS A 113 5.07 3.34 21.96
CA LYS A 113 5.25 2.14 22.80
C LYS A 113 4.59 2.32 24.16
N TYR A 114 4.07 1.23 24.73
CA TYR A 114 3.66 1.24 26.14
C TYR A 114 4.89 1.36 27.06
N ALA A 115 4.74 2.06 28.18
CA ALA A 115 5.85 2.35 29.09
C ALA A 115 6.35 1.12 29.89
N ASN A 116 5.67 -0.03 29.75
CA ASN A 116 6.08 -1.32 30.31
C ASN A 116 6.67 -2.27 29.25
N HIS A 117 6.82 -1.83 27.98
CA HIS A 117 7.22 -2.69 26.85
C HIS A 117 8.58 -3.39 27.08
N SER A 118 9.61 -2.66 27.51
CA SER A 118 10.93 -3.22 27.88
C SER A 118 11.07 -3.55 29.37
N ASN A 119 10.10 -3.18 30.21
CA ASN A 119 10.15 -3.39 31.66
C ASN A 119 8.76 -3.71 32.21
N GLN A 120 8.46 -5.00 32.36
CA GLN A 120 7.20 -5.48 32.95
C GLN A 120 6.99 -4.95 34.40
N ASN A 121 8.08 -4.67 35.13
CA ASN A 121 8.06 -4.07 36.47
C ASN A 121 7.98 -2.53 36.46
N TYR A 122 7.70 -1.87 35.32
CA TYR A 122 7.55 -0.41 35.23
C TYR A 122 6.53 0.14 36.25
N ILE A 123 5.44 -0.60 36.50
CA ILE A 123 4.40 -0.21 37.46
C ILE A 123 4.98 0.02 38.87
N LYS A 124 5.97 -0.79 39.27
CA LYS A 124 6.66 -0.70 40.57
C LYS A 124 7.85 0.26 40.54
N THR A 125 8.68 0.16 39.50
CA THR A 125 9.96 0.88 39.40
C THR A 125 9.84 2.34 38.94
N LYS A 126 8.74 2.69 38.26
CA LYS A 126 8.49 4.01 37.63
C LYS A 126 9.58 4.51 36.69
N LYS A 127 10.47 3.62 36.22
CA LYS A 127 11.58 3.91 35.31
C LYS A 127 11.57 2.91 34.16
N VAL A 128 11.78 3.39 32.94
CA VAL A 128 11.89 2.59 31.72
C VAL A 128 12.84 3.28 30.76
N ILE A 129 13.59 2.48 29.98
CA ILE A 129 14.30 2.93 28.78
C ILE A 129 13.58 2.26 27.61
N LEU A 130 13.18 3.04 26.62
CA LEU A 130 12.54 2.55 25.40
C LEU A 130 13.43 2.94 24.22
N GLU A 131 13.77 1.94 23.40
CA GLU A 131 14.52 2.13 22.17
C GLU A 131 13.55 2.28 21.01
N PHE A 132 13.84 3.23 20.12
CA PHE A 132 13.06 3.50 18.91
C PHE A 132 14.02 3.67 17.72
N GLN A 133 13.78 2.95 16.64
CA GLN A 133 14.51 3.08 15.38
C GLN A 133 13.81 4.13 14.52
N LEU A 134 14.38 5.31 14.35
CA LEU A 134 13.78 6.37 13.54
C LEU A 134 14.24 6.31 12.09
N ILE A 135 13.34 6.66 11.17
CA ILE A 135 13.64 6.95 9.76
C ILE A 135 13.69 8.45 9.55
N ASN A 136 14.52 8.92 8.62
CA ASN A 136 14.57 10.35 8.29
C ASN A 136 13.43 10.70 7.34
N GLN A 137 12.55 11.59 7.76
CA GLN A 137 11.35 11.98 7.02
C GLN A 137 11.10 13.49 7.11
N ARG A 138 12.14 14.30 6.87
CA ARG A 138 12.11 15.78 6.68
C ARG A 138 12.01 16.68 7.90
N ALA A 139 11.46 16.21 9.02
CA ALA A 139 11.28 17.01 10.22
C ALA A 139 12.04 16.43 11.42
N ASP A 140 12.11 17.21 12.50
CA ASP A 140 12.58 16.75 13.80
C ASP A 140 11.51 15.89 14.53
N PHE A 141 11.88 15.35 15.68
CA PHE A 141 11.06 14.45 16.49
C PHE A 141 11.12 14.84 17.96
N ALA A 142 10.01 14.72 18.68
CA ALA A 142 9.95 14.82 20.13
C ALA A 142 9.20 13.61 20.70
N PHE A 143 9.47 13.25 21.96
CA PHE A 143 8.84 12.12 22.62
C PHE A 143 7.91 12.61 23.72
N GLY A 144 6.61 12.37 23.58
CA GLY A 144 5.61 12.69 24.59
C GLY A 144 5.28 11.48 25.47
N LEU A 145 5.35 11.63 26.79
CA LEU A 145 4.89 10.64 27.76
C LEU A 145 3.43 10.91 28.11
N PHE A 146 2.57 9.92 27.89
CA PHE A 146 1.12 9.99 28.12
C PHE A 146 0.66 8.98 29.18
N SER A 147 -0.29 9.41 30.02
CA SER A 147 -1.10 8.59 30.92
C SER A 147 -2.51 8.38 30.34
N GLY A 148 -3.33 7.54 30.98
CA GLY A 148 -4.74 7.34 30.59
C GLY A 148 -5.03 6.37 29.43
N GLY A 149 -3.99 5.84 28.77
CA GLY A 149 -4.12 4.84 27.70
C GLY A 149 -4.27 5.46 26.30
N LEU A 150 -4.73 4.65 25.33
CA LEU A 150 -5.03 5.11 23.97
C LEU A 150 -6.37 5.89 23.91
N SER A 151 -7.36 5.43 24.67
CA SER A 151 -8.73 5.96 24.69
C SER A 151 -8.89 7.29 25.45
N ASN A 152 -7.95 7.67 26.30
CA ASN A 152 -7.98 8.94 27.04
C ASN A 152 -6.55 9.45 27.31
N PRO A 153 -5.80 9.80 26.26
CA PRO A 153 -4.38 10.11 26.35
C PRO A 153 -4.18 11.48 27.00
N LYS A 154 -3.51 11.53 28.16
CA LYS A 154 -3.16 12.77 28.86
C LYS A 154 -1.64 12.96 28.88
N LEU A 155 -1.16 14.00 28.21
CA LEU A 155 0.26 14.36 28.18
C LEU A 155 0.75 14.66 29.60
N VAL A 156 1.91 14.10 29.97
CA VAL A 156 2.55 14.22 31.28
C VAL A 156 3.90 14.91 31.18
N ALA A 157 4.70 14.53 30.18
CA ALA A 157 6.02 15.10 29.92
C ALA A 157 6.34 15.06 28.42
N ILE A 158 7.28 15.89 27.98
CA ILE A 158 7.83 15.86 26.62
C ILE A 158 9.35 16.00 26.67
N SER A 159 10.05 15.37 25.74
CA SER A 159 11.50 15.49 25.60
C SER A 159 11.89 16.78 24.89
N GLY A 160 13.19 17.10 24.89
CA GLY A 160 13.74 17.95 23.84
C GLY A 160 13.63 17.30 22.45
N PRO A 161 13.67 18.09 21.36
CA PRO A 161 13.64 17.57 20.01
C PRO A 161 14.94 16.84 19.66
N ILE A 162 14.85 15.96 18.67
CA ILE A 162 15.99 15.32 18.01
C ILE A 162 15.79 15.41 16.50
N ALA A 163 16.86 15.64 15.75
CA ALA A 163 16.82 15.77 14.30
C ALA A 163 17.91 14.92 13.66
N PHE A 164 17.68 14.51 12.41
CA PHE A 164 18.75 14.02 11.56
C PHE A 164 19.65 15.20 11.15
N GLU A 165 20.93 14.93 10.88
CA GLU A 165 21.92 15.95 10.49
C GLU A 165 21.46 16.77 9.27
N ASN A 166 20.93 16.10 8.25
CA ASN A 166 20.18 16.73 7.18
C ASN A 166 18.78 16.09 7.07
N PRO A 167 17.73 16.70 7.67
CA PRO A 167 16.37 16.19 7.56
C PRO A 167 15.87 16.16 6.10
N LYS A 168 16.34 17.11 5.27
CA LYS A 168 15.88 17.32 3.89
C LYS A 168 16.51 16.37 2.86
N ALA A 169 17.43 15.49 3.28
CA ALA A 169 18.21 14.62 2.39
C ALA A 169 17.36 13.82 1.38
N PRO A 170 17.88 13.52 0.17
CA PRO A 170 17.21 12.67 -0.81
C PRO A 170 17.23 11.20 -0.37
N LEU A 171 16.05 10.62 -0.17
CA LEU A 171 15.86 9.32 0.47
C LEU A 171 14.83 8.44 -0.24
N TYR A 172 14.87 7.16 0.10
CA TYR A 172 13.90 6.13 -0.31
C TYR A 172 13.62 6.08 -1.83
N PRO A 173 14.65 5.98 -2.70
CA PRO A 173 14.41 5.81 -4.13
C PRO A 173 13.70 4.49 -4.40
N ARG A 174 12.66 4.54 -5.23
CA ARG A 174 11.97 3.41 -5.83
C ARG A 174 12.07 3.51 -7.36
N LEU A 175 12.37 2.37 -7.98
CA LEU A 175 12.44 2.18 -9.42
C LEU A 175 11.09 1.72 -9.95
N ALA A 176 10.70 2.21 -11.12
CA ALA A 176 9.56 1.69 -11.86
C ALA A 176 9.82 1.77 -13.37
N LEU A 177 9.29 0.81 -14.13
CA LEU A 177 9.39 0.81 -15.58
C LEU A 177 8.79 2.09 -16.16
N GLY A 178 9.48 2.67 -17.16
CA GLY A 178 9.02 3.86 -17.87
C GLY A 178 7.99 3.54 -18.95
N LYS A 179 7.71 4.52 -19.81
CA LYS A 179 6.78 4.38 -20.95
C LYS A 179 7.36 3.60 -22.14
N SER A 180 8.64 3.24 -22.07
CA SER A 180 9.36 2.48 -23.10
C SER A 180 10.26 1.44 -22.42
N TRP A 181 10.57 0.34 -23.11
CA TRP A 181 11.29 -0.80 -22.53
C TRP A 181 12.73 -0.45 -22.10
N ASP A 182 13.32 0.57 -22.73
CA ASP A 182 14.64 1.14 -22.47
C ASP A 182 14.59 2.35 -21.52
N GLU A 183 13.45 2.57 -20.83
CA GLU A 183 13.26 3.63 -19.84
C GLU A 183 13.02 3.04 -18.45
N MET A 184 13.83 3.49 -17.47
CA MET A 184 13.61 3.23 -16.05
C MET A 184 13.41 4.57 -15.34
N THR A 185 12.40 4.66 -14.49
CA THR A 185 12.21 5.84 -13.63
C THR A 185 12.87 5.64 -12.28
N VAL A 186 13.39 6.73 -11.70
CA VAL A 186 13.85 6.80 -10.31
C VAL A 186 12.98 7.83 -9.59
N THR A 187 12.11 7.38 -8.69
CA THR A 187 11.28 8.26 -7.85
C THR A 187 11.80 8.27 -6.42
N TRP A 188 12.06 9.43 -5.83
CA TRP A 188 12.55 9.58 -4.46
C TRP A 188 11.87 10.73 -3.73
N THR A 189 12.04 10.78 -2.40
CA THR A 189 11.48 11.83 -1.55
C THR A 189 12.61 12.69 -0.98
N SER A 190 12.43 14.01 -0.90
CA SER A 190 13.35 14.93 -0.20
C SER A 190 12.57 16.04 0.53
N GLY A 191 13.29 16.88 1.26
CA GLY A 191 12.74 18.12 1.84
C GLY A 191 12.93 19.36 0.97
N TYR A 192 13.63 19.28 -0.18
CA TYR A 192 13.97 20.44 -1.00
C TYR A 192 12.93 20.72 -2.08
N ASP A 193 12.37 21.93 -2.07
CA ASP A 193 11.58 22.43 -3.19
C ASP A 193 12.47 22.78 -4.40
N ILE A 194 11.87 22.88 -5.59
CA ILE A 194 12.55 23.39 -6.80
C ILE A 194 13.02 24.85 -6.67
N SER A 195 12.43 25.62 -5.74
CA SER A 195 12.90 26.97 -5.39
C SER A 195 14.13 26.98 -4.48
N GLU A 196 14.52 25.84 -3.90
CA GLU A 196 15.66 25.70 -2.99
C GLU A 196 16.82 24.91 -3.61
N ALA A 197 16.52 23.89 -4.42
CA ALA A 197 17.52 23.07 -5.10
C ALA A 197 17.01 22.49 -6.42
N VAL A 198 17.93 22.29 -7.38
CA VAL A 198 17.64 21.57 -8.63
C VAL A 198 17.80 20.06 -8.40
N PRO A 199 16.74 19.25 -8.49
CA PRO A 199 16.80 17.80 -8.32
C PRO A 199 17.19 17.10 -9.63
N PHE A 200 18.09 16.12 -9.53
CA PHE A 200 18.52 15.30 -10.66
C PHE A 200 19.02 13.93 -10.20
N VAL A 201 19.17 12.99 -11.13
CA VAL A 201 19.86 11.72 -10.92
C VAL A 201 21.13 11.73 -11.74
N GLU A 202 22.26 11.46 -11.10
CA GLU A 202 23.49 11.12 -11.82
C GLU A 202 23.55 9.60 -12.01
N ARG A 203 23.74 9.16 -13.26
CA ARG A 203 23.64 7.75 -13.67
C ARG A 203 24.55 7.40 -14.84
N GLY A 204 24.93 6.13 -14.95
CA GLY A 204 25.70 5.63 -16.08
C GLY A 204 25.94 4.12 -15.95
N PRO A 205 26.46 3.47 -16.99
CA PRO A 205 26.86 2.07 -16.89
C PRO A 205 27.89 1.89 -15.78
N GLN A 206 27.87 0.72 -15.13
CA GLN A 206 28.72 0.47 -13.96
C GLN A 206 30.20 0.49 -14.34
N GLY A 207 30.93 1.50 -13.83
CA GLY A 207 32.36 1.70 -14.11
C GLY A 207 32.65 2.69 -15.25
N GLU A 208 31.62 3.23 -15.90
CA GLU A 208 31.74 4.20 -17.01
C GLU A 208 31.42 5.64 -16.57
N MET A 209 31.58 6.59 -17.50
CA MET A 209 31.25 7.99 -17.28
C MET A 209 29.76 8.16 -16.93
N GLN A 210 29.48 8.88 -15.85
CA GLN A 210 28.12 9.16 -15.41
C GLN A 210 27.60 10.46 -16.05
N THR A 211 26.31 10.47 -16.41
CA THR A 211 25.56 11.60 -16.96
C THR A 211 24.46 12.02 -16.00
N ARG A 212 23.89 13.22 -16.17
CA ARG A 212 22.79 13.71 -15.32
C ARG A 212 21.47 13.70 -16.07
N SER A 213 20.46 13.03 -15.50
CA SER A 213 19.06 13.14 -15.92
C SER A 213 18.32 14.10 -14.97
N PRO A 214 17.56 15.09 -15.47
CA PRO A 214 16.76 15.97 -14.62
C PRO A 214 15.60 15.20 -13.95
N ALA A 215 14.98 15.79 -12.93
CA ALA A 215 13.76 15.23 -12.32
C ALA A 215 12.61 16.23 -12.30
N GLY A 216 11.40 15.75 -12.64
CA GLY A 216 10.17 16.46 -12.35
C GLY A 216 9.83 16.34 -10.87
N THR A 217 9.32 17.41 -10.26
CA THR A 217 8.97 17.43 -8.83
C THR A 217 7.47 17.59 -8.64
N LEU A 218 6.90 16.78 -7.75
CA LEU A 218 5.51 16.82 -7.34
C LEU A 218 5.42 16.87 -5.82
N THR A 219 4.29 17.36 -5.32
CA THR A 219 3.90 17.30 -3.91
C THR A 219 2.38 17.39 -3.83
N PHE A 220 1.81 17.12 -2.67
CA PHE A 220 0.40 17.33 -2.37
C PHE A 220 0.25 18.06 -1.04
N SER A 221 -0.85 18.79 -0.89
CA SER A 221 -1.14 19.60 0.30
C SER A 221 -2.22 18.94 1.16
N ARG A 222 -2.38 19.42 2.40
CA ARG A 222 -3.50 19.04 3.26
C ARG A 222 -4.85 19.13 2.55
N ASN A 223 -5.03 20.17 1.73
CA ASN A 223 -6.28 20.42 1.02
C ASN A 223 -6.49 19.55 -0.22
N SER A 224 -5.47 18.79 -0.64
CA SER A 224 -5.57 17.77 -1.69
C SER A 224 -6.27 16.49 -1.19
N MET A 225 -6.31 16.25 0.12
CA MET A 225 -6.97 15.09 0.72
C MET A 225 -8.49 15.27 0.77
N CYS A 226 -9.27 14.23 0.46
CA CYS A 226 -10.73 14.30 0.37
C CYS A 226 -11.47 14.23 1.72
N GLY A 227 -10.84 13.74 2.79
CA GLY A 227 -11.53 13.51 4.06
C GLY A 227 -10.62 13.23 5.26
N GLU A 228 -11.22 12.82 6.39
CA GLU A 228 -10.49 12.47 7.62
C GLU A 228 -10.15 10.97 7.69
N PRO A 229 -9.01 10.58 8.32
CA PRO A 229 -8.03 11.43 8.99
C PRO A 229 -7.02 12.17 8.07
N ALA A 230 -6.94 11.85 6.77
CA ALA A 230 -5.94 12.39 5.83
C ALA A 230 -5.85 13.92 5.81
N ARG A 231 -6.99 14.61 5.74
CA ARG A 231 -7.12 16.08 5.72
C ARG A 231 -6.96 16.70 7.11
N THR A 232 -7.09 15.93 8.19
CA THR A 232 -7.23 16.40 9.57
C THR A 232 -6.07 15.94 10.46
N VAL A 233 -6.28 14.98 11.36
CA VAL A 233 -5.33 14.60 12.42
C VAL A 233 -4.16 13.76 11.91
N GLY A 234 -4.36 13.01 10.82
CA GLY A 234 -3.35 12.17 10.19
C GLY A 234 -2.49 12.89 9.15
N TRP A 235 -2.83 14.15 8.81
CA TRP A 235 -2.04 14.95 7.87
C TRP A 235 -0.59 15.10 8.34
N ARG A 236 0.33 14.81 7.42
CA ARG A 236 1.75 15.13 7.53
C ARG A 236 2.24 15.64 6.18
N ASP A 237 3.07 16.67 6.21
CA ASP A 237 3.67 17.22 5.00
C ASP A 237 4.56 16.16 4.31
N PRO A 238 4.32 15.82 3.03
CA PRO A 238 5.05 14.77 2.31
C PRO A 238 6.42 15.25 1.79
N GLY A 239 6.75 16.54 1.91
CA GLY A 239 7.87 17.17 1.23
C GLY A 239 7.71 17.13 -0.28
N PHE A 240 8.78 16.77 -0.97
CA PHE A 240 8.86 16.81 -2.42
C PHE A 240 9.23 15.43 -2.96
N ILE A 241 8.43 14.97 -3.92
CA ILE A 241 8.60 13.69 -4.61
C ILE A 241 9.15 14.00 -6.00
N HIS A 242 10.38 13.57 -6.25
CA HIS A 242 11.08 13.82 -7.51
C HIS A 242 11.10 12.55 -8.34
N THR A 243 10.86 12.64 -9.64
CA THR A 243 10.96 11.51 -10.58
C THR A 243 11.86 11.87 -11.74
N SER A 244 12.95 11.12 -11.91
CA SER A 244 13.85 11.22 -13.06
C SER A 244 13.64 10.05 -14.03
N PHE A 245 13.83 10.31 -15.32
CA PHE A 245 13.65 9.35 -16.39
C PHE A 245 15.02 8.95 -16.96
N LEU A 246 15.41 7.70 -16.77
CA LEU A 246 16.66 7.14 -17.26
C LEU A 246 16.36 6.41 -18.58
N LYS A 247 16.56 7.11 -19.69
CA LYS A 247 16.28 6.65 -21.05
C LYS A 247 17.52 6.03 -21.71
N GLU A 248 17.31 5.41 -22.88
CA GLU A 248 18.37 4.84 -23.73
C GLU A 248 19.18 3.77 -22.98
N LEU A 249 18.47 2.95 -22.20
CA LEU A 249 19.07 1.87 -21.42
C LEU A 249 19.39 0.67 -22.30
N TRP A 250 20.63 0.20 -22.20
CA TRP A 250 21.08 -0.98 -22.91
C TRP A 250 20.55 -2.22 -22.18
N PRO A 251 19.84 -3.14 -22.86
CA PRO A 251 19.13 -4.22 -22.17
C PRO A 251 20.12 -5.11 -21.42
N ASN A 252 19.76 -5.50 -20.19
CA ASN A 252 20.58 -6.28 -19.26
C ASN A 252 21.83 -5.60 -18.69
N MET A 253 22.21 -4.40 -19.14
CA MET A 253 23.37 -3.68 -18.64
C MET A 253 23.15 -3.27 -17.18
N ARG A 254 24.21 -3.29 -16.35
CA ARG A 254 24.16 -2.76 -14.99
C ARG A 254 24.44 -1.26 -15.01
N TYR A 255 23.56 -0.49 -14.37
CA TYR A 255 23.70 0.95 -14.20
C TYR A 255 23.90 1.27 -12.71
N THR A 256 24.79 2.21 -12.43
CA THR A 256 24.88 2.90 -11.14
C THR A 256 24.09 4.19 -11.19
N TYR A 257 23.54 4.62 -10.05
CA TYR A 257 22.91 5.92 -9.92
C TYR A 257 23.03 6.52 -8.52
N ARG A 258 22.98 7.85 -8.42
CA ARG A 258 22.85 8.59 -7.16
C ARG A 258 21.92 9.78 -7.32
N LEU A 259 21.17 10.08 -6.26
CA LEU A 259 20.24 11.20 -6.18
C LEU A 259 21.02 12.46 -5.84
N GLY A 260 20.80 13.54 -6.59
CA GLY A 260 21.49 14.81 -6.42
C GLY A 260 20.51 15.97 -6.28
N HIS A 261 20.84 16.90 -5.38
CA HIS A 261 20.23 18.21 -5.27
C HIS A 261 21.33 19.27 -5.32
N MET A 262 21.30 20.14 -6.35
CA MET A 262 22.19 21.30 -6.42
C MET A 262 21.50 22.49 -5.75
N LEU A 263 22.00 22.95 -4.60
CA LEU A 263 21.39 24.01 -3.82
C LEU A 263 21.53 25.36 -4.54
N LEU A 264 20.42 26.10 -4.64
CA LEU A 264 20.40 27.40 -5.32
C LEU A 264 21.00 28.52 -4.45
N SER A 265 21.20 28.28 -3.16
CA SER A 265 21.78 29.23 -2.20
C SER A 265 23.28 29.47 -2.39
N ASP A 266 24.04 28.43 -2.77
CA ASP A 266 25.51 28.45 -2.80
C ASP A 266 26.12 27.58 -3.92
N GLY A 267 25.31 26.88 -4.72
CA GLY A 267 25.77 25.96 -5.76
C GLY A 267 26.35 24.64 -5.23
N SER A 268 26.26 24.37 -3.92
CA SER A 268 26.70 23.11 -3.33
C SER A 268 25.78 21.95 -3.71
N TYR A 269 26.24 20.72 -3.46
CA TYR A 269 25.49 19.51 -3.84
C TYR A 269 25.24 18.62 -2.63
N VAL A 270 23.97 18.26 -2.43
CA VAL A 270 23.56 17.19 -1.51
C VAL A 270 23.34 15.91 -2.32
N TRP A 271 24.04 14.84 -1.91
CA TRP A 271 24.03 13.56 -2.60
C TRP A 271 23.49 12.45 -1.69
N SER A 272 22.78 11.49 -2.28
CA SER A 272 22.56 10.18 -1.64
C SER A 272 23.81 9.30 -1.71
N LYS A 273 23.79 8.15 -1.01
CA LYS A 273 24.63 7.00 -1.37
C LYS A 273 24.40 6.57 -2.84
N THR A 274 25.35 5.85 -3.40
CA THR A 274 25.20 5.20 -4.71
C THR A 274 24.31 3.96 -4.60
N TYR A 275 23.49 3.75 -5.62
CA TYR A 275 22.63 2.59 -5.85
C TYR A 275 22.96 1.97 -7.21
N SER A 276 22.40 0.79 -7.50
CA SER A 276 22.58 0.12 -8.80
C SER A 276 21.39 -0.73 -9.16
N PHE A 277 21.05 -0.78 -10.46
CA PHE A 277 20.03 -1.66 -11.01
C PHE A 277 20.54 -2.35 -12.28
N LYS A 278 19.82 -3.39 -12.72
CA LYS A 278 20.01 -4.01 -14.03
C LYS A 278 18.89 -3.53 -14.95
N ALA A 279 19.24 -2.98 -16.12
CA ALA A 279 18.25 -2.58 -17.11
C ALA A 279 17.46 -3.80 -17.60
N SER A 280 16.17 -3.58 -17.88
CA SER A 280 15.23 -4.63 -18.29
C SER A 280 15.68 -5.36 -19.57
N PRO A 281 15.31 -6.63 -19.76
CA PRO A 281 15.39 -7.31 -21.04
C PRO A 281 14.58 -6.57 -22.11
N TYR A 282 15.04 -6.64 -23.37
CA TYR A 282 14.23 -6.23 -24.51
C TYR A 282 12.93 -7.07 -24.58
N PRO A 283 11.77 -6.52 -25.00
CA PRO A 283 10.53 -7.29 -25.14
C PRO A 283 10.70 -8.50 -26.06
N GLY A 284 10.44 -9.70 -25.54
CA GLY A 284 10.71 -10.98 -26.19
C GLY A 284 12.14 -11.50 -26.16
N GLN A 285 13.02 -10.90 -25.36
CA GLN A 285 14.36 -11.45 -25.16
C GLN A 285 14.29 -12.84 -24.48
N ASN A 286 14.82 -13.87 -25.15
CA ASN A 286 14.89 -15.23 -24.62
C ASN A 286 15.96 -15.33 -23.52
N SER A 287 15.55 -15.25 -22.26
CA SER A 287 16.44 -15.26 -21.09
C SER A 287 15.65 -15.62 -19.82
N LEU A 288 16.31 -16.18 -18.81
CA LEU A 288 15.68 -16.45 -17.51
C LEU A 288 15.15 -15.14 -16.89
N GLN A 289 13.86 -15.09 -16.57
CA GLN A 289 13.16 -13.91 -16.05
C GLN A 289 12.30 -14.28 -14.84
N ARG A 290 12.48 -13.56 -13.72
CA ARG A 290 11.94 -13.92 -12.41
C ARG A 290 11.13 -12.76 -11.81
N VAL A 291 9.81 -12.92 -11.81
CA VAL A 291 8.84 -11.89 -11.40
C VAL A 291 8.24 -12.26 -10.06
N ILE A 292 8.12 -11.31 -9.15
CA ILE A 292 7.38 -11.46 -7.88
C ILE A 292 6.03 -10.75 -7.98
N ILE A 293 4.98 -11.34 -7.40
CA ILE A 293 3.66 -10.74 -7.32
C ILE A 293 2.95 -11.05 -5.99
N PHE A 294 2.38 -10.04 -5.35
CA PHE A 294 1.57 -10.13 -4.12
C PHE A 294 0.76 -8.85 -3.92
N GLY A 295 -0.36 -8.92 -3.19
CA GLY A 295 -1.07 -7.73 -2.68
C GLY A 295 -0.83 -7.51 -1.19
N ASP A 296 -1.36 -6.42 -0.62
CA ASP A 296 -1.79 -6.39 0.79
C ASP A 296 -0.65 -6.54 1.83
N MET A 297 0.58 -6.13 1.47
CA MET A 297 1.74 -6.27 2.36
C MET A 297 1.69 -5.32 3.56
N GLY A 298 1.19 -4.09 3.39
CA GLY A 298 1.25 -3.06 4.42
C GLY A 298 2.66 -2.78 4.91
N LYS A 299 2.77 -2.38 6.18
CA LYS A 299 4.02 -2.09 6.89
C LYS A 299 4.03 -2.71 8.29
N ALA A 300 5.18 -2.70 8.96
CA ALA A 300 5.23 -2.76 10.43
C ALA A 300 6.55 -2.22 10.99
N GLU A 301 6.53 -1.85 12.26
CA GLU A 301 7.69 -1.30 12.96
C GLU A 301 8.70 -2.35 13.40
N ARG A 302 9.91 -2.32 12.81
CA ARG A 302 11.02 -3.25 13.14
C ARG A 302 11.47 -3.20 14.59
N ASP A 303 11.28 -2.07 15.28
CA ASP A 303 11.60 -1.94 16.70
C ASP A 303 10.49 -2.47 17.63
N GLY A 304 9.37 -2.98 17.09
CA GLY A 304 8.22 -3.45 17.88
C GLY A 304 7.35 -2.34 18.47
N SER A 305 7.43 -1.11 17.93
CA SER A 305 6.45 -0.06 18.20
C SER A 305 5.06 -0.45 17.69
N ASN A 306 4.05 0.19 18.26
CA ASN A 306 2.70 0.21 17.75
C ASN A 306 2.42 1.56 17.07
N GLU A 307 1.37 1.64 16.27
CA GLU A 307 1.03 2.78 15.43
C GLU A 307 -0.43 2.66 14.96
N TYR A 308 -0.92 3.62 14.17
CA TYR A 308 -2.22 3.47 13.50
C TYR A 308 -2.19 2.40 12.42
N ALA A 309 -3.33 1.79 12.14
CA ALA A 309 -3.50 0.73 11.15
C ALA A 309 -2.49 -0.42 11.29
N ASN A 310 -2.03 -0.74 12.51
CA ASN A 310 -1.03 -1.79 12.76
C ASN A 310 -1.67 -3.20 12.76
N TYR A 311 -2.15 -3.65 11.60
CA TYR A 311 -2.80 -4.94 11.41
C TYR A 311 -2.19 -5.80 10.28
N GLN A 312 -0.92 -5.53 9.89
CA GLN A 312 -0.20 -6.31 8.87
C GLN A 312 1.01 -7.09 9.44
N PRO A 313 0.78 -8.07 10.35
CA PRO A 313 1.87 -8.75 11.05
C PRO A 313 2.76 -9.62 10.15
N GLY A 314 2.34 -9.94 8.91
CA GLY A 314 3.19 -10.62 7.94
C GLY A 314 4.15 -9.72 7.16
N SER A 315 3.96 -8.39 7.22
CA SER A 315 4.63 -7.40 6.36
C SER A 315 6.16 -7.49 6.35
N LEU A 316 6.77 -7.57 7.55
CA LEU A 316 8.23 -7.65 7.69
C LEU A 316 8.79 -9.00 7.22
N ASN A 317 8.06 -10.10 7.43
CA ASN A 317 8.48 -11.43 6.96
C ASN A 317 8.53 -11.46 5.42
N THR A 318 7.51 -10.93 4.76
CA THR A 318 7.46 -10.81 3.29
C THR A 318 8.60 -9.92 2.79
N THR A 319 8.78 -8.74 3.40
CA THR A 319 9.87 -7.81 3.07
C THR A 319 11.25 -8.48 3.20
N ASP A 320 11.52 -9.14 4.33
CA ASP A 320 12.83 -9.73 4.62
C ASP A 320 13.13 -10.95 3.75
N GLN A 321 12.12 -11.77 3.43
CA GLN A 321 12.30 -12.91 2.54
C GLN A 321 12.53 -12.46 1.07
N LEU A 322 11.92 -11.35 0.64
CA LEU A 322 12.20 -10.76 -0.68
C LEU A 322 13.60 -10.12 -0.73
N ILE A 323 14.04 -9.44 0.33
CA ILE A 323 15.43 -8.92 0.43
C ILE A 323 16.45 -10.08 0.36
N LYS A 324 16.17 -11.19 1.05
CA LYS A 324 17.03 -12.39 1.09
C LYS A 324 17.15 -13.11 -0.26
N ASP A 325 16.11 -13.08 -1.09
CA ASP A 325 16.08 -13.67 -2.43
C ASP A 325 16.30 -12.63 -3.56
N LEU A 326 16.74 -11.40 -3.25
CA LEU A 326 16.78 -10.29 -4.23
C LEU A 326 17.71 -10.55 -5.43
N ASP A 327 18.72 -11.42 -5.30
CA ASP A 327 19.57 -11.89 -6.40
C ASP A 327 18.81 -12.76 -7.43
N LYS A 328 17.67 -13.30 -7.02
CA LYS A 328 16.76 -14.18 -7.78
C LYS A 328 15.45 -13.51 -8.15
N ILE A 329 15.37 -12.19 -8.01
CA ILE A 329 14.22 -11.35 -8.35
C ILE A 329 14.67 -10.33 -9.38
N ASP A 330 13.92 -10.20 -10.46
CA ASP A 330 14.22 -9.26 -11.55
C ASP A 330 13.26 -8.05 -11.56
N ILE A 331 12.02 -8.24 -11.07
CA ILE A 331 10.96 -7.22 -10.95
C ILE A 331 9.90 -7.67 -9.93
N VAL A 332 9.26 -6.71 -9.26
CA VAL A 332 8.17 -6.92 -8.28
C VAL A 332 6.91 -6.20 -8.72
N PHE A 333 5.75 -6.84 -8.53
CA PHE A 333 4.41 -6.24 -8.65
C PHE A 333 3.68 -6.33 -7.30
N HIS A 334 3.43 -5.19 -6.65
CA HIS A 334 2.62 -5.10 -5.43
C HIS A 334 1.21 -4.59 -5.79
N ILE A 335 0.25 -5.51 -5.85
CA ILE A 335 -1.03 -5.31 -6.54
C ILE A 335 -2.13 -4.73 -5.64
N GLY A 336 -1.86 -3.52 -5.13
CA GLY A 336 -2.77 -2.75 -4.28
C GLY A 336 -2.64 -3.05 -2.79
N ASP A 337 -3.25 -2.19 -1.99
CA ASP A 337 -3.17 -2.15 -0.53
C ASP A 337 -1.71 -2.08 -0.05
N LEU A 338 -1.15 -0.89 -0.25
CA LEU A 338 0.29 -0.60 -0.19
C LEU A 338 0.76 -0.43 1.26
N PRO A 339 0.56 0.72 1.96
CA PRO A 339 0.92 0.86 3.38
C PRO A 339 -0.22 0.64 4.38
N TYR A 340 -1.49 0.58 3.95
CA TYR A 340 -2.67 0.79 4.81
C TYR A 340 -2.59 2.08 5.65
N ALA A 341 -2.02 3.15 5.08
CA ALA A 341 -1.83 4.42 5.78
C ALA A 341 -3.18 5.04 6.19
N ASN A 342 -4.21 4.87 5.37
CA ASN A 342 -5.60 5.21 5.67
C ASN A 342 -5.75 6.64 6.24
N GLY A 343 -5.00 7.59 5.67
CA GLY A 343 -4.96 8.99 6.06
C GLY A 343 -3.95 9.34 7.15
N TYR A 344 -3.20 8.40 7.71
CA TYR A 344 -2.06 8.67 8.60
C TYR A 344 -0.78 8.80 7.76
N ILE A 345 -0.63 9.96 7.12
CA ILE A 345 0.27 10.20 5.97
C ILE A 345 1.77 9.91 6.26
N SER A 346 2.22 9.92 7.52
CA SER A 346 3.58 9.50 7.89
C SER A 346 3.94 8.08 7.44
N GLN A 347 2.95 7.21 7.29
CA GLN A 347 3.15 5.80 7.01
C GLN A 347 3.57 5.55 5.55
N TRP A 348 3.41 6.53 4.64
CA TRP A 348 3.96 6.47 3.29
C TRP A 348 5.50 6.60 3.26
N ASP A 349 6.09 7.43 4.11
CA ASP A 349 7.56 7.48 4.28
C ASP A 349 8.08 6.18 4.91
N GLN A 350 7.39 5.68 5.93
CA GLN A 350 7.69 4.41 6.58
C GLN A 350 7.69 3.23 5.59
N PHE A 351 6.67 3.14 4.74
CA PHE A 351 6.54 2.10 3.74
C PHE A 351 7.61 2.21 2.64
N THR A 352 7.85 3.40 2.09
CA THR A 352 8.92 3.61 1.10
C THR A 352 10.32 3.32 1.67
N ALA A 353 10.54 3.57 2.97
CA ALA A 353 11.75 3.15 3.68
C ALA A 353 11.83 1.62 3.88
N GLN A 354 10.73 0.97 4.24
CA GLN A 354 10.66 -0.47 4.45
C GLN A 354 11.04 -1.25 3.19
N VAL A 355 10.50 -0.85 2.02
CA VAL A 355 10.75 -1.55 0.74
C VAL A 355 12.01 -1.08 0.01
N GLN A 356 12.70 -0.04 0.48
CA GLN A 356 13.83 0.61 -0.21
C GLN A 356 14.91 -0.38 -0.69
N ASN A 357 15.26 -1.39 0.13
CA ASN A 357 16.31 -2.36 -0.23
C ASN A 357 15.95 -3.17 -1.49
N ILE A 358 14.65 -3.37 -1.74
CA ILE A 358 14.12 -4.02 -2.94
C ILE A 358 13.98 -2.96 -4.05
N SER A 359 13.19 -1.92 -3.80
CA SER A 359 12.75 -0.96 -4.82
C SER A 359 13.85 -0.04 -5.35
N SER A 360 14.98 0.12 -4.65
CA SER A 360 16.15 0.83 -5.17
C SER A 360 17.08 -0.02 -6.05
N THR A 361 16.76 -1.32 -6.22
CA THR A 361 17.60 -2.29 -6.96
C THR A 361 16.86 -2.91 -8.15
N VAL A 362 15.56 -3.21 -7.99
CA VAL A 362 14.67 -3.73 -9.03
C VAL A 362 13.43 -2.86 -9.17
N ALA A 363 12.79 -2.88 -10.33
CA ALA A 363 11.51 -2.19 -10.52
C ALA A 363 10.45 -2.74 -9.55
N TYR A 364 9.80 -1.83 -8.82
CA TYR A 364 8.73 -2.11 -7.87
C TYR A 364 7.43 -1.50 -8.43
N MET A 365 6.79 -2.25 -9.31
CA MET A 365 5.53 -1.89 -9.94
C MET A 365 4.39 -2.04 -8.92
N ILE A 366 3.39 -1.18 -8.99
CA ILE A 366 2.26 -1.19 -8.05
C ILE A 366 0.91 -1.14 -8.78
N ALA A 367 -0.15 -1.61 -8.13
CA ALA A 367 -1.53 -1.27 -8.49
C ALA A 367 -2.16 -0.40 -7.38
N SER A 368 -3.34 0.13 -7.65
CA SER A 368 -4.20 0.81 -6.66
C SER A 368 -5.15 -0.22 -6.06
N GLY A 369 -5.27 -0.22 -4.73
CA GLY A 369 -6.29 -0.96 -3.97
C GLY A 369 -7.26 -0.04 -3.24
N ASN A 370 -8.18 -0.63 -2.49
CA ASN A 370 -9.25 0.14 -1.87
C ASN A 370 -8.73 1.07 -0.75
N HIS A 371 -7.66 0.68 -0.06
CA HIS A 371 -6.98 1.52 0.94
C HIS A 371 -6.16 2.66 0.32
N GLU A 372 -5.88 2.65 -0.98
CA GLU A 372 -5.34 3.83 -1.67
C GLU A 372 -6.45 4.78 -2.13
N ARG A 373 -7.46 4.25 -2.82
CA ARG A 373 -8.30 5.06 -3.72
C ARG A 373 -9.71 5.36 -3.21
N VAL A 374 -10.32 4.48 -2.41
CA VAL A 374 -11.78 4.51 -2.20
C VAL A 374 -12.17 5.52 -1.13
N TRP A 375 -13.02 6.49 -1.52
CA TRP A 375 -13.60 7.49 -0.62
C TRP A 375 -14.95 7.98 -1.17
N PRO A 376 -15.97 8.24 -0.33
CA PRO A 376 -17.30 8.54 -0.84
C PRO A 376 -17.38 9.83 -1.66
N ASN A 377 -18.16 9.79 -2.74
CA ASN A 377 -18.35 10.90 -3.69
C ASN A 377 -17.07 11.40 -4.40
N THR A 378 -16.06 10.54 -4.59
CA THR A 378 -14.80 10.90 -5.30
C THR A 378 -14.64 10.30 -6.69
N GLY A 379 -15.69 9.69 -7.24
CA GLY A 379 -15.64 9.00 -8.52
C GLY A 379 -14.93 7.64 -8.51
N SER A 380 -14.56 7.12 -7.33
CA SER A 380 -14.29 5.69 -7.18
C SER A 380 -15.59 4.89 -7.40
N PHE A 381 -15.47 3.69 -7.96
CA PHE A 381 -16.60 2.80 -8.20
C PHE A 381 -17.24 2.31 -6.90
N TYR A 382 -16.38 2.02 -5.91
CA TYR A 382 -16.79 1.75 -4.53
C TYR A 382 -16.96 3.05 -3.74
N ASN A 383 -17.81 3.00 -2.71
CA ASN A 383 -18.26 4.17 -1.94
C ASN A 383 -18.06 4.00 -0.42
N THR A 384 -17.01 3.27 -0.03
CA THR A 384 -16.55 3.09 1.37
C THR A 384 -15.51 4.16 1.77
N PRO A 385 -15.15 4.30 3.06
CA PRO A 385 -14.13 5.25 3.51
C PRO A 385 -12.73 4.64 3.68
N ASP A 386 -12.41 3.55 2.96
CA ASP A 386 -11.27 2.67 3.26
C ASP A 386 -9.91 3.39 3.17
N SER A 387 -9.76 4.33 2.23
CA SER A 387 -8.55 5.16 2.10
C SER A 387 -8.36 6.22 3.19
N GLY A 388 -9.29 6.37 4.14
CA GLY A 388 -9.21 7.37 5.22
C GLY A 388 -9.08 8.82 4.72
N GLY A 389 -9.63 9.10 3.54
CA GLY A 389 -9.64 10.41 2.91
C GLY A 389 -8.44 10.69 1.99
N GLU A 390 -7.57 9.72 1.75
CA GLU A 390 -6.44 9.85 0.82
C GLU A 390 -6.88 9.92 -0.66
N CYS A 391 -7.97 9.22 -1.00
CA CYS A 391 -8.63 9.24 -2.31
C CYS A 391 -7.69 9.11 -3.53
N GLY A 392 -6.62 8.31 -3.39
CA GLY A 392 -5.63 7.99 -4.42
C GLY A 392 -4.42 8.93 -4.46
N VAL A 393 -4.49 10.13 -3.88
CA VAL A 393 -3.48 11.19 -4.07
C VAL A 393 -2.07 10.78 -3.60
N PRO A 394 -1.89 10.15 -2.42
CA PRO A 394 -0.57 9.69 -1.99
C PRO A 394 -0.04 8.55 -2.86
N ALA A 395 -0.88 7.57 -3.22
CA ALA A 395 -0.47 6.46 -4.10
C ALA A 395 -0.04 6.96 -5.49
N GLU A 396 -0.86 7.83 -6.11
CA GLU A 396 -0.57 8.48 -7.38
C GLU A 396 0.74 9.28 -7.32
N THR A 397 1.02 9.99 -6.23
CA THR A 397 2.18 10.88 -6.15
C THR A 397 3.46 10.15 -5.74
N MET A 398 3.39 9.33 -4.68
CA MET A 398 4.55 8.69 -4.05
C MET A 398 5.20 7.62 -4.95
N TYR A 399 4.43 6.98 -5.82
CA TYR A 399 4.94 5.98 -6.75
C TYR A 399 4.70 6.39 -8.21
N TYR A 400 5.62 6.01 -9.09
CA TYR A 400 5.44 6.16 -10.53
C TYR A 400 4.96 4.83 -11.13
N VAL A 401 3.99 4.92 -12.03
CA VAL A 401 3.60 3.85 -12.96
C VAL A 401 3.42 4.46 -14.35
N PRO A 402 3.69 3.72 -15.45
CA PRO A 402 3.62 4.24 -16.81
C PRO A 402 2.18 4.38 -17.35
N ALA A 403 1.23 4.73 -16.48
CA ALA A 403 -0.14 5.05 -16.85
C ALA A 403 -0.19 6.31 -17.72
N GLU A 404 -1.17 6.38 -18.63
CA GLU A 404 -1.46 7.59 -19.39
C GLU A 404 -1.99 8.71 -18.46
N ASN A 405 -2.86 8.32 -17.52
CA ASN A 405 -3.35 9.16 -16.44
C ASN A 405 -3.16 8.42 -15.10
N ARG A 406 -2.28 8.91 -14.22
CA ARG A 406 -1.93 8.24 -12.96
C ARG A 406 -3.09 8.21 -11.95
N ALA A 407 -4.02 9.17 -11.99
CA ALA A 407 -5.24 9.16 -11.19
C ALA A 407 -6.21 8.02 -11.55
N LYS A 408 -6.06 7.41 -12.74
CA LYS A 408 -6.83 6.23 -13.18
C LYS A 408 -6.11 4.90 -12.94
N PHE A 409 -4.83 4.96 -12.58
CA PHE A 409 -3.95 3.85 -12.15
C PHE A 409 -3.79 2.62 -13.06
N TRP A 410 -4.57 2.43 -14.13
CA TRP A 410 -4.38 1.31 -15.06
C TRP A 410 -3.24 1.57 -16.06
N TYR A 411 -2.42 0.55 -16.32
CA TYR A 411 -1.27 0.64 -17.23
C TYR A 411 -0.82 -0.73 -17.75
N LYS A 412 0.01 -0.70 -18.80
CA LYS A 412 0.69 -1.90 -19.31
C LYS A 412 2.18 -1.84 -18.99
N ALA A 413 2.77 -2.99 -18.75
CA ALA A 413 4.20 -3.13 -18.51
C ALA A 413 4.76 -4.36 -19.24
N ASP A 414 5.99 -4.24 -19.73
CA ASP A 414 6.70 -5.31 -20.44
C ASP A 414 7.97 -5.67 -19.67
N TYR A 415 8.21 -6.97 -19.45
CA TYR A 415 9.46 -7.47 -18.89
C TYR A 415 9.92 -8.70 -19.66
N GLY A 416 10.72 -8.50 -20.71
CA GLY A 416 11.15 -9.60 -21.57
C GLY A 416 9.97 -10.32 -22.21
N MET A 417 9.81 -11.62 -21.90
CA MET A 417 8.76 -12.48 -22.43
C MET A 417 7.38 -12.26 -21.79
N PHE A 418 7.29 -11.41 -20.75
CA PHE A 418 6.04 -11.08 -20.06
C PHE A 418 5.42 -9.77 -20.55
N ARG A 419 4.10 -9.80 -20.79
CA ARG A 419 3.21 -8.61 -20.85
C ARG A 419 2.32 -8.62 -19.62
N PHE A 420 2.27 -7.50 -18.92
CA PHE A 420 1.34 -7.25 -17.82
C PHE A 420 0.30 -6.21 -18.22
N CYS A 421 -0.97 -6.51 -17.95
CA CYS A 421 -2.09 -5.57 -18.03
C CYS A 421 -2.62 -5.35 -16.61
N ILE A 422 -2.30 -4.20 -16.03
CA ILE A 422 -2.65 -3.84 -14.66
C ILE A 422 -3.91 -2.97 -14.69
N ALA A 423 -4.97 -3.44 -14.05
CA ALA A 423 -6.23 -2.74 -13.84
C ALA A 423 -6.27 -2.10 -12.45
N ASP A 424 -7.08 -1.05 -12.31
CA ASP A 424 -7.48 -0.44 -11.05
C ASP A 424 -8.92 -0.87 -10.74
N SER A 425 -9.09 -1.79 -9.79
CA SER A 425 -10.42 -2.28 -9.38
C SER A 425 -11.25 -1.21 -8.68
N GLU A 426 -10.69 -0.05 -8.36
CA GLU A 426 -11.43 1.02 -7.68
C GLU A 426 -12.11 2.00 -8.66
N HIS A 427 -12.01 1.74 -9.97
CA HIS A 427 -12.77 2.39 -11.05
C HIS A 427 -13.50 1.34 -11.91
N ASP A 428 -14.57 1.73 -12.61
CA ASP A 428 -15.44 0.80 -13.36
C ASP A 428 -14.70 0.04 -14.48
N TRP A 429 -14.64 -1.28 -14.39
CA TRP A 429 -13.98 -2.19 -15.35
C TRP A 429 -14.94 -2.83 -16.37
N ARG A 430 -16.25 -2.58 -16.29
CA ARG A 430 -17.27 -3.30 -17.06
C ARG A 430 -17.30 -2.86 -18.53
N GLU A 431 -17.91 -3.69 -19.38
CA GLU A 431 -17.97 -3.45 -20.82
C GLU A 431 -18.48 -2.03 -21.17
N GLY A 432 -17.79 -1.38 -22.10
CA GLY A 432 -18.07 0.01 -22.50
C GLY A 432 -17.30 1.08 -21.71
N SER A 433 -16.78 0.77 -20.52
CA SER A 433 -15.96 1.70 -19.73
C SER A 433 -14.64 2.05 -20.43
N GLU A 434 -13.99 3.12 -19.97
CA GLU A 434 -12.65 3.50 -20.45
C GLU A 434 -11.59 2.45 -20.07
N GLN A 435 -11.68 1.92 -18.84
CA GLN A 435 -10.79 0.86 -18.37
C GLN A 435 -10.96 -0.43 -19.18
N TYR A 436 -12.19 -0.82 -19.53
CA TYR A 436 -12.43 -2.00 -20.37
C TYR A 436 -11.74 -1.87 -21.74
N LYS A 437 -11.85 -0.69 -22.37
CA LYS A 437 -11.17 -0.38 -23.64
C LYS A 437 -9.65 -0.40 -23.50
N PHE A 438 -9.12 0.12 -22.39
CA PHE A 438 -7.69 0.02 -22.08
C PHE A 438 -7.25 -1.45 -21.91
N ILE A 439 -8.00 -2.27 -21.16
CA ILE A 439 -7.69 -3.69 -20.94
C ILE A 439 -7.69 -4.43 -22.28
N GLU A 440 -8.73 -4.27 -23.10
CA GLU A 440 -8.76 -4.87 -24.45
C GLU A 440 -7.55 -4.42 -25.28
N HIS A 441 -7.21 -3.14 -25.31
CA HIS A 441 -6.06 -2.64 -26.05
C HIS A 441 -4.73 -3.21 -25.52
N CYS A 442 -4.57 -3.34 -24.21
CA CYS A 442 -3.37 -3.92 -23.59
C CYS A 442 -3.17 -5.39 -23.98
N LEU A 443 -4.27 -6.17 -23.95
CA LEU A 443 -4.31 -7.58 -24.30
C LEU A 443 -4.16 -7.83 -25.80
N ALA A 444 -4.71 -6.96 -26.65
CA ALA A 444 -4.66 -7.08 -28.11
C ALA A 444 -3.30 -6.68 -28.72
N THR A 445 -2.54 -5.81 -28.06
CA THR A 445 -1.28 -5.26 -28.59
C THR A 445 -0.01 -6.01 -28.15
N VAL A 446 -0.12 -7.29 -27.79
CA VAL A 446 1.03 -8.13 -27.47
C VAL A 446 1.33 -9.07 -28.64
N ASP A 447 2.58 -9.10 -29.11
CA ASP A 447 3.03 -10.17 -30.00
C ASP A 447 3.29 -11.42 -29.14
N ARG A 448 2.34 -12.35 -29.09
CA ARG A 448 2.45 -13.60 -28.32
C ARG A 448 3.56 -14.55 -28.81
N LYS A 449 4.18 -14.29 -29.97
CA LYS A 449 5.37 -15.04 -30.42
C LYS A 449 6.62 -14.61 -29.66
N GLN A 450 6.72 -13.31 -29.35
CA GLN A 450 7.84 -12.70 -28.62
C GLN A 450 7.55 -12.70 -27.12
N GLN A 451 6.32 -12.34 -26.73
CA GLN A 451 5.88 -12.23 -25.34
C GLN A 451 4.77 -13.25 -25.06
N PRO A 452 5.12 -14.55 -24.94
CA PRO A 452 4.15 -15.62 -24.78
C PRO A 452 3.38 -15.55 -23.46
N TRP A 453 3.94 -14.92 -22.42
CA TRP A 453 3.36 -14.89 -21.07
C TRP A 453 2.51 -13.63 -20.87
N LEU A 454 1.20 -13.77 -21.01
CA LEU A 454 0.23 -12.68 -20.90
C LEU A 454 -0.48 -12.73 -19.55
N ILE A 455 -0.18 -11.73 -18.71
CA ILE A 455 -0.62 -11.65 -17.32
C ILE A 455 -1.62 -10.50 -17.15
N PHE A 456 -2.77 -10.78 -16.55
CA PHE A 456 -3.69 -9.77 -16.05
C PHE A 456 -3.51 -9.61 -14.53
N SER A 457 -3.68 -8.39 -14.02
CA SER A 457 -3.78 -8.19 -12.56
C SER A 457 -4.75 -7.07 -12.21
N ALA A 458 -5.50 -7.27 -11.14
CA ALA A 458 -6.25 -6.22 -10.43
C ALA A 458 -5.95 -6.35 -8.93
N HIS A 459 -6.41 -5.40 -8.11
CA HIS A 459 -6.34 -5.55 -6.66
C HIS A 459 -7.47 -6.46 -6.16
N ARG A 460 -8.74 -6.05 -6.29
CA ARG A 460 -9.88 -6.88 -5.88
C ARG A 460 -10.05 -8.12 -6.77
N PRO A 461 -10.61 -9.25 -6.27
CA PRO A 461 -10.79 -10.47 -7.05
C PRO A 461 -11.94 -10.33 -8.05
N LEU A 462 -11.61 -9.84 -9.25
CA LEU A 462 -12.54 -9.78 -10.39
C LEU A 462 -12.76 -11.14 -11.07
N GLY A 463 -12.13 -12.22 -10.58
CA GLY A 463 -12.20 -13.56 -11.18
C GLY A 463 -12.87 -14.56 -10.25
N TYR A 464 -12.09 -15.14 -9.35
CA TYR A 464 -12.53 -16.22 -8.47
C TYR A 464 -11.82 -16.15 -7.11
N SER A 465 -12.57 -16.26 -6.03
CA SER A 465 -12.09 -16.45 -4.66
C SER A 465 -13.15 -17.15 -3.81
N SER A 466 -12.77 -18.16 -3.04
CA SER A 466 -13.59 -18.81 -2.01
C SER A 466 -13.49 -18.11 -0.66
N ASN A 467 -13.31 -16.78 -0.63
CA ASN A 467 -13.34 -15.97 0.58
C ASN A 467 -14.70 -16.06 1.31
N ALA A 468 -14.67 -16.12 2.65
CA ALA A 468 -15.87 -16.26 3.48
C ALA A 468 -16.79 -15.03 3.52
N TRP A 469 -16.30 -13.83 3.20
CA TRP A 469 -17.12 -12.62 3.07
C TRP A 469 -17.91 -12.63 1.76
N TYR A 470 -17.27 -12.78 0.59
CA TYR A 470 -18.00 -12.94 -0.69
C TYR A 470 -19.00 -14.11 -0.62
N GLY A 471 -18.60 -15.24 -0.03
CA GLY A 471 -19.49 -16.40 0.12
C GLY A 471 -20.72 -16.14 1.00
N ARG A 472 -20.66 -15.18 1.95
CA ARG A 472 -21.82 -14.73 2.74
C ARG A 472 -22.73 -13.77 1.96
N GLU A 473 -22.19 -13.06 0.98
CA GLU A 473 -22.94 -12.20 0.07
C GLU A 473 -23.48 -12.96 -1.16
N GLY A 474 -23.25 -14.28 -1.23
CA GLY A 474 -23.69 -15.13 -2.34
C GLY A 474 -22.78 -15.08 -3.58
N SER A 475 -21.56 -14.57 -3.43
CA SER A 475 -20.57 -14.39 -4.50
C SER A 475 -19.29 -15.21 -4.28
N PHE A 476 -18.46 -15.28 -5.32
CA PHE A 476 -17.10 -15.83 -5.29
C PHE A 476 -16.11 -14.87 -5.97
N GLU A 477 -16.40 -13.57 -5.90
CA GLU A 477 -15.71 -12.45 -6.54
C GLU A 477 -16.33 -11.13 -6.06
N GLU A 478 -15.77 -10.00 -6.50
CA GLU A 478 -16.52 -8.75 -6.56
C GLU A 478 -17.75 -8.86 -7.48
N PRO A 479 -18.94 -8.34 -7.08
CA PRO A 479 -20.11 -8.35 -7.95
C PRO A 479 -19.85 -7.69 -9.31
N MET A 480 -20.21 -8.38 -10.40
CA MET A 480 -19.90 -8.01 -11.80
C MET A 480 -18.41 -8.09 -12.18
N GLY A 481 -17.60 -8.81 -11.40
CA GLY A 481 -16.16 -8.96 -11.60
C GLY A 481 -15.83 -9.60 -12.95
N ARG A 482 -16.21 -10.87 -13.13
CA ARG A 482 -15.76 -11.68 -14.28
C ARG A 482 -16.62 -11.52 -15.52
N GLU A 483 -17.90 -11.16 -15.41
CA GLU A 483 -18.89 -11.34 -16.49
C GLU A 483 -18.47 -10.69 -17.81
N SER A 484 -18.05 -9.42 -17.76
CA SER A 484 -17.54 -8.70 -18.94
C SER A 484 -16.08 -9.06 -19.26
N LEU A 485 -15.23 -9.21 -18.25
CA LEU A 485 -13.77 -9.32 -18.45
C LEU A 485 -13.33 -10.72 -18.93
N GLN A 486 -14.04 -11.78 -18.56
CA GLN A 486 -13.74 -13.14 -19.02
C GLN A 486 -13.80 -13.27 -20.55
N ASN A 487 -14.63 -12.46 -21.22
CA ASN A 487 -14.68 -12.42 -22.68
C ASN A 487 -13.37 -11.91 -23.27
N LEU A 488 -12.71 -10.93 -22.64
CA LEU A 488 -11.39 -10.45 -23.05
C LEU A 488 -10.30 -11.47 -22.68
N TRP A 489 -10.34 -12.01 -21.46
CA TRP A 489 -9.36 -13.00 -20.99
C TRP A 489 -9.35 -14.26 -21.87
N GLN A 490 -10.52 -14.74 -22.27
CA GLN A 490 -10.68 -15.89 -23.16
C GLN A 490 -10.28 -15.58 -24.61
N LYS A 491 -10.78 -14.46 -25.17
CA LYS A 491 -10.47 -14.00 -26.55
C LYS A 491 -8.97 -13.83 -26.78
N TYR A 492 -8.27 -13.19 -25.84
CA TYR A 492 -6.83 -12.92 -25.94
C TYR A 492 -5.96 -13.98 -25.23
N LYS A 493 -6.57 -15.02 -24.67
CA LYS A 493 -5.92 -16.16 -24.00
C LYS A 493 -4.93 -15.69 -22.93
N VAL A 494 -5.43 -14.94 -21.96
CA VAL A 494 -4.69 -14.56 -20.75
C VAL A 494 -4.30 -15.83 -20.00
N ASP A 495 -3.04 -15.93 -19.62
CA ASP A 495 -2.49 -17.14 -19.02
C ASP A 495 -2.85 -17.23 -17.54
N ILE A 496 -2.59 -16.14 -16.83
CA ILE A 496 -2.78 -16.03 -15.39
C ILE A 496 -3.37 -14.65 -15.06
N ALA A 497 -4.40 -14.64 -14.23
CA ALA A 497 -4.99 -13.44 -13.65
C ALA A 497 -4.74 -13.41 -12.13
N PHE A 498 -4.08 -12.35 -11.65
CA PHE A 498 -3.72 -12.19 -10.24
C PHE A 498 -4.57 -11.14 -9.51
N TYR A 499 -4.84 -11.42 -8.24
CA TYR A 499 -5.63 -10.56 -7.35
C TYR A 499 -4.99 -10.48 -5.95
N GLY A 500 -5.09 -9.31 -5.31
CA GLY A 500 -4.84 -9.09 -3.88
C GLY A 500 -6.17 -9.11 -3.10
N HIS A 501 -6.33 -8.16 -2.18
CA HIS A 501 -7.52 -7.81 -1.38
C HIS A 501 -8.00 -8.87 -0.38
N VAL A 502 -8.07 -10.12 -0.82
CA VAL A 502 -8.36 -11.27 0.02
C VAL A 502 -7.05 -11.75 0.64
N HIS A 503 -6.90 -11.55 1.95
CA HIS A 503 -5.66 -11.82 2.68
C HIS A 503 -5.38 -13.31 2.92
N ASN A 504 -5.21 -14.07 1.84
CA ASN A 504 -4.79 -15.47 1.84
C ASN A 504 -4.20 -15.83 0.46
N TYR A 505 -3.93 -17.11 0.22
CA TYR A 505 -3.56 -17.63 -1.10
C TYR A 505 -4.60 -18.62 -1.61
N GLU A 506 -5.00 -18.49 -2.87
CA GLU A 506 -5.86 -19.47 -3.54
C GLU A 506 -5.52 -19.58 -5.01
N ARG A 507 -5.46 -20.82 -5.52
CA ARG A 507 -5.28 -21.11 -6.94
C ARG A 507 -6.47 -21.87 -7.50
N ILE A 508 -6.95 -21.37 -8.63
CA ILE A 508 -8.09 -21.90 -9.38
C ILE A 508 -7.58 -22.69 -10.59
N CYS A 509 -8.35 -23.69 -11.04
CA CYS A 509 -8.08 -24.42 -12.29
C CYS A 509 -8.08 -23.47 -13.51
N PRO A 510 -7.51 -23.86 -14.66
CA PRO A 510 -7.82 -23.20 -15.93
C PRO A 510 -9.34 -23.26 -16.16
N ILE A 511 -9.98 -22.09 -16.19
CA ILE A 511 -11.44 -21.95 -16.03
C ILE A 511 -12.01 -20.96 -17.05
N TYR A 512 -13.24 -21.21 -17.47
CA TYR A 512 -14.08 -20.27 -18.21
C TYR A 512 -15.55 -20.52 -17.83
N GLN A 513 -16.36 -19.46 -17.68
CA GLN A 513 -17.78 -19.56 -17.30
C GLN A 513 -18.05 -20.52 -16.12
N ASN A 514 -17.21 -20.42 -15.09
CA ASN A 514 -17.25 -21.19 -13.85
C ASN A 514 -16.99 -22.71 -13.99
N GLN A 515 -16.52 -23.18 -15.15
CA GLN A 515 -16.20 -24.57 -15.43
C GLN A 515 -14.69 -24.77 -15.66
N CYS A 516 -14.07 -25.74 -14.98
CA CYS A 516 -12.69 -26.11 -15.27
C CYS A 516 -12.59 -26.68 -16.70
N VAL A 517 -11.84 -26.02 -17.57
CA VAL A 517 -11.62 -26.40 -18.97
C VAL A 517 -10.32 -27.19 -19.19
N ASN A 518 -9.64 -27.52 -18.09
CA ASN A 518 -8.51 -28.44 -18.04
C ASN A 518 -8.53 -29.17 -16.68
N SER A 519 -8.30 -30.49 -16.68
CA SER A 519 -8.28 -31.34 -15.47
C SER A 519 -6.91 -31.43 -14.79
N GLU A 520 -5.85 -30.96 -15.44
CA GLU A 520 -4.50 -30.93 -14.87
C GLU A 520 -4.42 -30.02 -13.64
N LYS A 521 -3.51 -30.33 -12.72
CA LYS A 521 -3.34 -29.58 -11.46
C LYS A 521 -2.00 -28.88 -11.31
N HIS A 522 -0.96 -29.39 -11.97
CA HIS A 522 0.42 -28.92 -11.79
C HIS A 522 1.22 -28.84 -13.10
N HIS A 523 0.88 -29.60 -14.14
CA HIS A 523 1.64 -29.64 -15.39
C HIS A 523 0.74 -29.38 -16.59
N TYR A 524 0.48 -28.10 -16.86
CA TYR A 524 -0.30 -27.69 -18.02
C TYR A 524 0.56 -27.78 -19.28
N SER A 525 0.01 -28.37 -20.34
CA SER A 525 0.68 -28.44 -21.65
C SER A 525 -0.28 -28.14 -22.80
N GLY A 526 0.27 -27.59 -23.88
CA GLY A 526 -0.52 -27.22 -25.06
C GLY A 526 -1.42 -26.00 -24.86
N THR A 527 -2.63 -26.07 -25.42
CA THR A 527 -3.54 -24.94 -25.62
C THR A 527 -4.04 -24.31 -24.31
N VAL A 528 -4.11 -22.99 -24.30
CA VAL A 528 -4.69 -22.20 -23.18
C VAL A 528 -6.21 -22.21 -23.29
N ASN A 529 -6.84 -23.31 -22.84
CA ASN A 529 -8.30 -23.46 -22.93
C ASN A 529 -9.08 -22.45 -22.06
N GLY A 530 -8.45 -21.90 -21.02
CA GLY A 530 -9.00 -20.87 -20.13
C GLY A 530 -7.93 -20.36 -19.17
N THR A 531 -8.18 -19.21 -18.54
CA THR A 531 -7.22 -18.51 -17.68
C THR A 531 -7.09 -19.19 -16.32
N ILE A 532 -5.87 -19.21 -15.75
CA ILE A 532 -5.64 -19.60 -14.35
C ILE A 532 -5.85 -18.36 -13.47
N HIS A 533 -6.73 -18.43 -12.47
CA HIS A 533 -6.94 -17.34 -11.52
C HIS A 533 -6.19 -17.61 -10.21
N ILE A 534 -5.57 -16.59 -9.64
CA ILE A 534 -4.77 -16.70 -8.41
C ILE A 534 -5.04 -15.50 -7.49
N VAL A 535 -5.52 -15.78 -6.28
CA VAL A 535 -5.51 -14.83 -5.16
C VAL A 535 -4.16 -14.94 -4.47
N VAL A 536 -3.49 -13.81 -4.29
CA VAL A 536 -2.16 -13.68 -3.69
C VAL A 536 -2.08 -12.44 -2.77
N GLY A 537 -3.18 -12.14 -2.08
CA GLY A 537 -3.28 -11.08 -1.07
C GLY A 537 -2.69 -11.45 0.29
N GLY A 538 -2.02 -12.60 0.42
CA GLY A 538 -1.30 -12.99 1.63
C GLY A 538 -0.05 -12.17 1.96
N GLY A 539 0.14 -10.97 1.42
CA GLY A 539 1.41 -10.23 1.54
C GLY A 539 1.75 -9.78 2.97
N GLY A 540 0.76 -9.52 3.83
CA GLY A 540 1.05 -9.14 5.22
C GLY A 540 -0.15 -8.79 6.10
N SER A 541 -1.23 -8.27 5.51
CA SER A 541 -2.47 -7.91 6.20
C SER A 541 -3.20 -9.08 6.85
N HIS A 542 -3.92 -8.82 7.94
CA HIS A 542 -4.67 -9.79 8.74
C HIS A 542 -5.42 -10.87 7.92
N LEU A 543 -5.11 -12.14 8.17
CA LEU A 543 -5.52 -13.26 7.30
C LEU A 543 -7.04 -13.45 7.22
N SER A 544 -7.52 -13.65 5.98
CA SER A 544 -8.94 -13.86 5.64
C SER A 544 -9.33 -15.35 5.60
N ASP A 545 -10.51 -15.66 6.13
CA ASP A 545 -11.08 -17.00 6.13
C ASP A 545 -11.68 -17.40 4.77
N PHE A 546 -11.71 -18.70 4.50
CA PHE A 546 -12.36 -19.29 3.34
C PHE A 546 -13.80 -19.76 3.65
N SER A 547 -14.62 -19.91 2.61
CA SER A 547 -15.92 -20.58 2.67
C SER A 547 -15.76 -22.01 3.18
N ALA A 548 -16.72 -22.44 4.00
CA ALA A 548 -16.71 -23.76 4.65
C ALA A 548 -16.65 -24.91 3.64
N VAL A 549 -17.33 -24.77 2.49
CA VAL A 549 -17.24 -25.70 1.37
C VAL A 549 -16.30 -25.10 0.31
N PRO A 550 -15.20 -25.77 -0.07
CA PRO A 550 -14.39 -25.38 -1.23
C PRO A 550 -15.19 -25.58 -2.53
N PRO A 551 -15.22 -24.59 -3.43
CA PRO A 551 -15.74 -24.76 -4.79
C PRO A 551 -14.93 -25.78 -5.59
N VAL A 552 -15.58 -26.45 -6.56
CA VAL A 552 -14.96 -27.50 -7.39
C VAL A 552 -13.74 -27.04 -8.19
N TRP A 553 -13.63 -25.74 -8.45
CA TRP A 553 -12.54 -25.12 -9.20
C TRP A 553 -11.35 -24.69 -8.35
N SER A 554 -11.47 -24.71 -7.02
CA SER A 554 -10.41 -24.33 -6.08
C SER A 554 -9.43 -25.51 -5.93
N LEU A 555 -8.22 -25.36 -6.49
CA LEU A 555 -7.20 -26.42 -6.51
C LEU A 555 -6.32 -26.42 -5.26
N TYR A 556 -5.98 -25.23 -4.75
CA TYR A 556 -5.14 -25.05 -3.57
C TYR A 556 -5.58 -23.82 -2.80
N ARG A 557 -5.55 -23.89 -1.47
CA ARG A 557 -5.89 -22.79 -0.55
C ARG A 557 -4.91 -22.79 0.62
N ASP A 558 -4.32 -21.63 0.93
CA ASP A 558 -3.48 -21.44 2.11
C ASP A 558 -3.92 -20.20 2.89
N ARG A 559 -4.10 -20.35 4.20
CA ARG A 559 -4.49 -19.27 5.10
C ARG A 559 -3.25 -18.81 5.89
N ASP A 560 -2.27 -18.30 5.16
CA ASP A 560 -0.96 -17.89 5.68
C ASP A 560 -0.34 -16.79 4.80
N TYR A 561 0.73 -16.18 5.28
CA TYR A 561 1.45 -15.13 4.57
C TYR A 561 2.36 -15.69 3.48
N GLY A 562 2.31 -15.09 2.30
CA GLY A 562 3.13 -15.52 1.17
C GLY A 562 2.97 -14.66 -0.07
N PHE A 563 3.75 -15.00 -1.09
CA PHE A 563 3.83 -14.29 -2.37
C PHE A 563 4.02 -15.26 -3.53
N GLY A 564 3.62 -14.84 -4.73
CA GLY A 564 3.85 -15.56 -5.97
C GLY A 564 5.20 -15.22 -6.59
N LYS A 565 5.85 -16.22 -7.20
CA LYS A 565 7.03 -16.07 -8.04
C LYS A 565 6.81 -16.76 -9.38
N LEU A 566 6.91 -16.00 -10.48
CA LEU A 566 6.93 -16.52 -11.83
C LEU A 566 8.38 -16.63 -12.30
N THR A 567 8.75 -17.77 -12.89
CA THR A 567 10.06 -17.97 -13.53
C THR A 567 9.84 -18.44 -14.96
N ALA A 568 10.01 -17.55 -15.93
CA ALA A 568 10.04 -17.93 -17.34
C ALA A 568 11.48 -18.35 -17.69
N PHE A 569 11.64 -19.62 -18.07
CA PHE A 569 12.95 -20.17 -18.44
C PHE A 569 13.27 -19.90 -19.91
N ASN A 570 12.23 -19.90 -20.76
CA ASN A 570 12.27 -19.60 -22.18
C ASN A 570 10.83 -19.28 -22.65
N HIS A 571 10.64 -19.18 -23.97
CA HIS A 571 9.35 -18.85 -24.58
C HIS A 571 8.27 -19.94 -24.44
N SER A 572 8.66 -21.19 -24.21
CA SER A 572 7.73 -22.32 -24.13
C SER A 572 7.51 -22.86 -22.72
N TYR A 573 8.32 -22.46 -21.72
CA TYR A 573 8.26 -23.00 -20.36
C TYR A 573 8.25 -21.93 -19.25
N LEU A 574 7.13 -21.88 -18.52
CA LEU A 574 6.88 -21.03 -17.36
C LEU A 574 6.66 -21.89 -16.11
N LEU A 575 7.27 -21.50 -14.99
CA LEU A 575 6.99 -22.02 -13.64
C LEU A 575 6.34 -20.92 -12.80
N PHE A 576 5.28 -21.28 -12.06
CA PHE A 576 4.75 -20.49 -10.96
C PHE A 576 5.03 -21.20 -9.63
N GLU A 577 5.50 -20.46 -8.64
CA GLU A 577 5.75 -20.90 -7.26
C GLU A 577 4.99 -19.98 -6.29
N TYR A 578 4.13 -20.53 -5.43
CA TYR A 578 3.66 -19.84 -4.23
C TYR A 578 4.62 -20.12 -3.08
N LYS A 579 5.15 -19.04 -2.48
CA LYS A 579 6.15 -19.10 -1.41
C LYS A 579 5.59 -18.50 -0.13
N LYS A 580 5.80 -19.18 1.01
CA LYS A 580 5.44 -18.59 2.32
C LYS A 580 6.47 -17.57 2.76
N SER A 581 5.99 -16.47 3.33
CA SER A 581 6.83 -15.40 3.86
C SER A 581 7.58 -15.80 5.13
N SER A 582 7.11 -16.82 5.85
CA SER A 582 7.69 -17.30 7.11
C SER A 582 9.03 -18.03 6.94
N ASP A 583 9.27 -18.69 5.81
CA ASP A 583 10.50 -19.45 5.58
C ASP A 583 11.09 -19.38 4.15
N GLY A 584 10.34 -18.83 3.18
CA GLY A 584 10.76 -18.74 1.79
C GLY A 584 10.79 -20.06 1.02
N LYS A 585 10.10 -21.11 1.49
CA LYS A 585 9.91 -22.36 0.73
C LYS A 585 8.67 -22.27 -0.17
N VAL A 586 8.62 -23.15 -1.17
CA VAL A 586 7.49 -23.33 -2.08
C VAL A 586 6.46 -24.26 -1.44
N TYR A 587 5.19 -23.86 -1.43
CA TYR A 587 4.07 -24.63 -0.85
C TYR A 587 3.03 -25.07 -1.88
N ASP A 588 2.91 -24.33 -2.98
CA ASP A 588 2.17 -24.74 -4.18
C ASP A 588 2.94 -24.30 -5.43
N SER A 589 2.79 -25.03 -6.53
CA SER A 589 3.42 -24.71 -7.81
C SER A 589 2.71 -25.36 -8.98
N PHE A 590 2.90 -24.78 -10.16
CA PHE A 590 2.55 -25.39 -11.44
C PHE A 590 3.44 -24.88 -12.56
N THR A 591 3.46 -25.61 -13.67
CA THR A 591 4.22 -25.30 -14.87
C THR A 591 3.30 -25.20 -16.07
N ILE A 592 3.62 -24.32 -17.02
CA ILE A 592 2.99 -24.26 -18.35
C ILE A 592 4.07 -24.56 -19.39
N SER A 593 3.84 -25.60 -20.20
CA SER A 593 4.74 -26.05 -21.27
C SER A 593 4.01 -26.10 -22.62
N ARG A 594 4.21 -25.10 -23.48
CA ARG A 594 3.47 -24.94 -24.74
C ARG A 594 4.27 -24.14 -25.77
N ASP A 595 3.95 -24.28 -27.04
CA ASP A 595 4.55 -23.49 -28.12
C ASP A 595 3.61 -22.39 -28.64
N TYR A 596 4.14 -21.46 -29.45
CA TYR A 596 3.34 -20.38 -30.04
C TYR A 596 2.11 -20.86 -30.83
N ARG A 597 2.18 -22.03 -31.47
CA ARG A 597 1.03 -22.65 -32.16
C ARG A 597 -0.14 -22.93 -31.22
N ASP A 598 0.15 -23.25 -29.95
CA ASP A 598 -0.84 -23.61 -28.94
C ASP A 598 -1.50 -22.34 -28.36
N VAL A 599 -0.83 -21.18 -28.47
CA VAL A 599 -1.41 -19.86 -28.23
C VAL A 599 -2.30 -19.42 -29.40
N LEU A 600 -1.98 -19.83 -30.64
CA LEU A 600 -2.82 -19.56 -31.81
C LEU A 600 -4.07 -20.46 -31.88
N ALA A 601 -3.97 -21.72 -31.44
CA ALA A 601 -5.04 -22.72 -31.50
C ALA A 601 -6.39 -22.20 -30.95
N CYS A 602 -7.48 -22.43 -31.67
CA CYS A 602 -8.81 -21.97 -31.28
C CYS A 602 -9.31 -22.65 -29.99
N VAL A 603 -9.98 -21.86 -29.15
CA VAL A 603 -10.66 -22.31 -27.94
C VAL A 603 -12.11 -21.80 -27.93
N HIS A 604 -12.94 -22.31 -27.01
CA HIS A 604 -14.30 -21.80 -26.80
C HIS A 604 -14.26 -20.27 -26.58
N ASP A 605 -15.06 -19.51 -27.33
CA ASP A 605 -15.08 -18.04 -27.37
C ASP A 605 -13.72 -17.33 -27.61
N GLY A 606 -12.71 -18.08 -28.10
CA GLY A 606 -11.36 -17.61 -28.39
C GLY A 606 -10.83 -18.16 -29.72
N CYS A 607 -11.59 -17.94 -30.80
CA CYS A 607 -11.26 -18.34 -32.17
C CYS A 607 -11.44 -17.17 -33.14
N GLU A 608 -10.48 -16.97 -34.04
CA GLU A 608 -10.50 -15.88 -35.01
C GLU A 608 -11.42 -16.19 -36.21
N LYS A 609 -11.92 -15.15 -36.88
CA LYS A 609 -12.79 -15.30 -38.06
C LYS A 609 -11.99 -15.81 -39.25
N THR A 610 -12.41 -16.93 -39.83
CA THR A 610 -11.85 -17.49 -41.05
C THR A 610 -12.64 -17.08 -42.29
N THR A 611 -12.00 -17.15 -43.46
CA THR A 611 -12.66 -17.05 -44.77
C THR A 611 -12.65 -18.41 -45.46
N LEU A 612 -13.63 -18.66 -46.34
CA LEU A 612 -13.68 -19.86 -47.19
C LEU A 612 -12.91 -19.70 -48.51
N ALA A 613 -12.32 -18.53 -48.76
CA ALA A 613 -11.47 -18.30 -49.92
C ALA A 613 -10.16 -19.09 -49.82
N SER A 614 -9.72 -19.68 -50.93
CA SER A 614 -8.56 -20.58 -51.05
C SER A 614 -7.63 -20.16 -52.18
#